data_AF-A0A2W7AR10-F1
#
_entry.id   AF-A0A2W7AR10-F1
#
_cell.length_a   1.000
_cell.length_b   1.000
_cell.length_c   1.000
_cell.angle_alpha   90.00
_cell.angle_beta   90.00
_cell.angle_gamma   90.00
#
_symmetry.space_group_name_H-M   'P 1'
#
loop_
_entity.id
_entity.type
_entity.pdbx_description
1 polymer ?
#
loop_
_entity_poly.entity_id
_entity_poly.type
_entity_poly.pdbx_seq_one_letter_code
_entity_poly.pdbx_strand_id
1 'polypeptide(L)'
;MNRKKADELSKEFGLNVVQSRYSDWGNFYGLVQNYPCALWDKSGYVIFNNEDDLNIPEISVAKRINIPKRISSLKTYKLVLHEAQLPEELPSGVEYQEGTVQKIIVNKYERDKNARYACLSHYGYICQVCHVKLSDVYGDIAENLIHVHHLKPISEIGENYTVDPISDLLPVCPNCHTVIHLRNPPYLPQEVSHMLHKASTSQTDKIAI
;
A
#
# COMPACT_ATOMS: atom_id res chain seq x y z
N MET A 1 4.12 -13.13 16.70
CA MET A 1 2.99 -13.92 16.17
C MET A 1 1.75 -13.04 16.17
N ASN A 2 1.33 -12.55 15.01
CA ASN A 2 0.41 -11.40 14.87
C ASN A 2 -1.07 -11.81 14.80
N ARG A 3 -1.56 -12.61 15.76
CA ARG A 3 -2.99 -13.01 15.81
C ARG A 3 -3.90 -11.77 15.92
N LYS A 4 -3.56 -10.84 16.82
CA LYS A 4 -4.26 -9.55 16.97
C LYS A 4 -4.39 -8.79 15.65
N LYS A 5 -3.31 -8.69 14.88
CA LYS A 5 -3.29 -8.00 13.57
C LYS A 5 -4.29 -8.62 12.59
N ALA A 6 -4.38 -9.95 12.51
CA ALA A 6 -5.29 -10.63 11.61
C ALA A 6 -6.76 -10.40 11.98
N ASP A 7 -7.06 -10.44 13.28
CA ASP A 7 -8.40 -10.23 13.81
C ASP A 7 -8.84 -8.77 13.63
N GLU A 8 -7.92 -7.81 13.84
CA GLU A 8 -8.13 -6.37 13.59
C GLU A 8 -8.43 -6.10 12.12
N LEU A 9 -7.62 -6.63 11.19
CA LEU A 9 -7.86 -6.52 9.74
C LEU A 9 -9.20 -7.13 9.35
N SER A 10 -9.55 -8.30 9.91
CA SER A 10 -10.83 -8.95 9.61
C SER A 10 -12.02 -8.10 10.04
N LYS A 11 -11.92 -7.41 11.19
CA LYS A 11 -12.95 -6.46 11.64
C LYS A 11 -13.01 -5.21 10.78
N GLU A 12 -11.86 -4.61 10.45
CA GLU A 12 -11.80 -3.40 9.61
C GLU A 12 -12.46 -3.63 8.25
N PHE A 13 -12.20 -4.79 7.64
CA PHE A 13 -12.76 -5.16 6.33
C PHE A 13 -14.13 -5.84 6.41
N GLY A 14 -14.77 -5.87 7.59
CA GLY A 14 -16.11 -6.42 7.77
C GLY A 14 -16.24 -7.91 7.45
N LEU A 15 -15.16 -8.69 7.60
CA LEU A 15 -15.17 -10.12 7.32
C LEU A 15 -15.86 -10.90 8.43
N ASN A 16 -16.85 -11.70 8.08
CA ASN A 16 -17.53 -12.60 9.00
C ASN A 16 -16.75 -13.92 9.14
N VAL A 17 -15.66 -13.89 9.91
CA VAL A 17 -14.76 -15.04 10.13
C VAL A 17 -14.61 -15.30 11.63
N VAL A 18 -14.57 -16.58 12.00
CA VAL A 18 -14.45 -17.04 13.39
C VAL A 18 -12.98 -17.06 13.82
N GLN A 19 -12.08 -17.19 12.85
CA GLN A 19 -10.64 -17.27 13.11
C GLN A 19 -9.86 -16.53 12.03
N SER A 20 -8.82 -15.79 12.44
CA SER A 20 -7.91 -15.16 11.48
C SER A 20 -6.45 -15.44 11.80
N ARG A 21 -5.61 -15.51 10.76
CA ARG A 21 -4.16 -15.67 10.87
C ARG A 21 -3.46 -14.75 9.89
N TYR A 22 -2.28 -14.27 10.27
CA TYR A 22 -1.48 -13.35 9.46
C TYR A 22 -0.08 -13.93 9.22
N SER A 23 0.42 -13.82 7.99
CA SER A 23 1.80 -14.17 7.62
C SER A 23 2.27 -13.37 6.40
N ASP A 24 3.50 -12.83 6.44
CA ASP A 24 4.10 -12.14 5.28
C ASP A 24 4.88 -13.07 4.34
N TRP A 25 5.11 -14.32 4.76
CA TRP A 25 6.00 -15.26 4.07
C TRP A 25 5.38 -16.66 3.92
N GLY A 26 4.05 -16.73 3.92
CA GLY A 26 3.29 -17.95 3.59
C GLY A 26 3.27 -19.03 4.67
N ASN A 27 3.89 -18.81 5.84
CA ASN A 27 3.85 -19.73 6.97
C ASN A 27 2.93 -19.20 8.07
N PHE A 28 1.80 -19.87 8.30
CA PHE A 28 0.80 -19.49 9.30
C PHE A 28 0.89 -20.43 10.51
N TYR A 29 1.36 -19.86 11.63
CA TYR A 29 1.60 -20.61 12.86
C TYR A 29 0.34 -20.68 13.75
N GLY A 30 0.07 -21.88 14.25
CA GLY A 30 -1.12 -22.20 15.05
C GLY A 30 -2.21 -22.84 14.21
N LEU A 31 -2.76 -23.95 14.69
CA LEU A 31 -3.77 -24.73 13.99
C LEU A 31 -5.01 -23.90 13.65
N VAL A 32 -5.55 -24.11 12.45
CA VAL A 32 -6.88 -23.65 12.07
C VAL A 32 -7.86 -24.73 12.49
N GLN A 33 -8.73 -24.37 13.44
CA GLN A 33 -9.69 -25.30 14.04
C GLN A 33 -11.12 -24.79 13.93
N ASN A 34 -11.30 -23.50 13.65
CA ASN A 34 -12.61 -22.89 13.48
C ASN A 34 -12.72 -22.26 12.10
N TYR A 35 -13.89 -22.40 11.49
CA TYR A 35 -14.21 -21.85 10.18
C TYR A 35 -15.52 -21.04 10.26
N PRO A 36 -15.73 -20.02 9.41
CA PRO A 36 -14.81 -19.55 8.37
C PRO A 36 -13.51 -18.94 8.93
N CYS A 37 -12.39 -19.19 8.26
CA CYS A 37 -11.07 -18.75 8.66
C CYS A 37 -10.46 -17.83 7.59
N ALA A 38 -9.96 -16.66 7.97
CA ALA A 38 -9.20 -15.78 7.09
C ALA A 38 -7.70 -15.95 7.27
N LEU A 39 -6.98 -16.19 6.16
CA LEU A 39 -5.53 -16.02 6.11
C LEU A 39 -5.21 -14.67 5.45
N TRP A 40 -4.42 -13.86 6.14
CA TRP A 40 -4.02 -12.52 5.75
C TRP A 40 -2.53 -12.44 5.45
N ASP A 41 -2.17 -11.62 4.47
CA ASP A 41 -0.83 -11.11 4.25
C ASP A 41 -0.84 -9.57 4.25
N LYS A 42 0.29 -8.96 3.91
CA LYS A 42 0.41 -7.49 3.85
C LYS A 42 -0.48 -6.81 2.81
N SER A 43 -1.00 -7.55 1.84
CA SER A 43 -1.65 -7.00 0.63
C SER A 43 -3.09 -7.46 0.47
N GLY A 44 -3.59 -8.40 1.30
CA GLY A 44 -4.91 -8.97 1.11
C GLY A 44 -5.16 -10.20 1.97
N TYR A 45 -6.21 -10.92 1.61
CA TYR A 45 -6.67 -12.09 2.36
C TYR A 45 -7.29 -13.17 1.48
N VAL A 46 -7.39 -14.36 2.04
CA VAL A 46 -8.20 -15.47 1.52
C VAL A 46 -9.07 -16.02 2.66
N ILE A 47 -10.29 -16.44 2.34
CA ILE A 47 -11.20 -17.05 3.32
C ILE A 47 -11.37 -18.53 2.96
N PHE A 48 -11.24 -19.38 3.97
CA PHE A 48 -11.57 -20.80 3.94
C PHE A 48 -12.83 -21.02 4.78
N ASN A 49 -13.87 -21.62 4.21
CA ASN A 49 -15.16 -21.81 4.88
C ASN A 49 -15.24 -23.15 5.61
N ASN A 50 -14.40 -24.10 5.24
CA ASN A 50 -14.33 -25.44 5.84
C ASN A 50 -12.89 -26.00 5.74
N GLU A 51 -12.68 -27.19 6.30
CA GLU A 51 -11.38 -27.87 6.28
C GLU A 51 -10.99 -28.38 4.87
N ASP A 52 -11.95 -28.76 4.05
CA ASP A 52 -11.71 -29.23 2.68
C ASP A 52 -11.13 -28.12 1.79
N ASP A 53 -11.47 -26.86 2.03
CA ASP A 53 -10.94 -25.71 1.30
C ASP A 53 -9.41 -25.56 1.50
N LEU A 54 -8.84 -26.12 2.58
CA LEU A 54 -7.40 -26.17 2.81
C LEU A 54 -6.71 -27.36 2.14
N ASN A 55 -7.47 -28.35 1.67
CA ASN A 55 -6.95 -29.57 1.06
C ASN A 55 -6.70 -29.38 -0.44
N ILE A 56 -5.85 -28.41 -0.77
CA ILE A 56 -5.42 -28.13 -2.14
C ILE A 56 -3.91 -28.34 -2.31
N PRO A 57 -3.42 -28.73 -3.50
CA PRO A 57 -2.02 -29.05 -3.72
C PRO A 57 -1.03 -27.93 -3.34
N GLU A 58 -1.49 -26.68 -3.40
CA GLU A 58 -0.72 -25.48 -3.09
C GLU A 58 -0.51 -25.25 -1.59
N ILE A 59 -1.25 -25.95 -0.72
CA ILE A 59 -1.24 -25.78 0.73
C ILE A 59 -0.76 -27.07 1.41
N SER A 60 0.23 -26.92 2.30
CA SER A 60 0.67 -28.00 3.18
C SER A 60 0.18 -27.73 4.60
N VAL A 61 -0.72 -28.59 5.10
CA VAL A 61 -1.26 -28.51 6.46
C VAL A 61 -0.59 -29.57 7.35
N ALA A 62 0.05 -29.11 8.42
CA ALA A 62 0.60 -29.95 9.47
C ALA A 62 0.43 -29.23 10.83
N LYS A 63 1.49 -29.07 11.63
CA LYS A 63 1.49 -28.21 12.83
C LYS A 63 1.32 -26.71 12.51
N ARG A 64 1.39 -26.36 11.22
CA ARG A 64 1.23 -25.03 10.62
C ARG A 64 0.59 -25.18 9.25
N ILE A 65 0.03 -24.10 8.72
CA ILE A 65 -0.33 -24.02 7.31
C ILE A 65 0.85 -23.37 6.59
N ASN A 66 1.39 -24.05 5.58
CA ASN A 66 2.47 -23.55 4.75
C ASN A 66 2.01 -23.45 3.30
N ILE A 67 2.17 -22.26 2.72
CA ILE A 67 1.78 -21.93 1.36
C ILE A 67 3.04 -21.33 0.70
N PRO A 68 3.90 -22.14 0.06
CA PRO A 68 5.20 -21.70 -0.44
C PRO A 68 5.12 -20.55 -1.43
N LYS A 69 4.08 -20.56 -2.28
CA LYS A 69 3.79 -19.51 -3.26
C LYS A 69 3.00 -18.33 -2.68
N ARG A 70 2.80 -18.30 -1.35
CA ARG A 70 2.00 -17.34 -0.58
C ARG A 70 0.50 -17.40 -0.90
N ILE A 71 -0.32 -16.79 -0.06
CA ILE A 71 -1.77 -16.76 -0.28
C ILE A 71 -2.16 -15.98 -1.54
N SER A 72 -1.32 -15.01 -1.95
CA SER A 72 -1.51 -14.22 -3.16
C SER A 72 -1.53 -15.05 -4.45
N SER A 73 -1.01 -16.28 -4.44
CA SER A 73 -1.08 -17.18 -5.60
C SER A 73 -2.38 -17.98 -5.69
N LEU A 74 -3.24 -17.93 -4.67
CA LEU A 74 -4.49 -18.68 -4.64
C LEU A 74 -5.56 -17.94 -5.46
N LYS A 75 -6.37 -18.68 -6.23
CA LYS A 75 -7.43 -18.11 -7.06
C LYS A 75 -8.48 -17.32 -6.27
N THR A 76 -8.69 -17.70 -5.01
CA THR A 76 -9.66 -17.07 -4.10
C THR A 76 -9.07 -15.89 -3.32
N TYR A 77 -7.83 -15.50 -3.60
CA TYR A 77 -7.19 -14.36 -2.96
C TYR A 77 -7.89 -13.06 -3.35
N LYS A 78 -8.21 -12.26 -2.34
CA LYS A 78 -8.74 -10.90 -2.50
C LYS A 78 -7.64 -9.91 -2.13
N LEU A 79 -7.17 -9.19 -3.13
CA LEU A 79 -6.25 -8.07 -2.94
C LEU A 79 -7.00 -6.92 -2.26
N VAL A 80 -6.42 -6.42 -1.19
CA VAL A 80 -6.91 -5.29 -0.42
C VAL A 80 -5.75 -4.33 -0.29
N LEU A 81 -5.71 -3.33 -1.18
CA LEU A 81 -4.68 -2.30 -1.20
C LEU A 81 -4.76 -1.50 0.11
N HIS A 82 -3.98 -1.89 1.11
CA HIS A 82 -3.61 -0.99 2.20
C HIS A 82 -2.68 0.07 1.59
N GLU A 83 -2.89 1.33 1.95
CA GLU A 83 -2.12 2.47 1.48
C GLU A 83 -0.63 2.12 1.37
N ALA A 84 -0.06 2.27 0.18
CA ALA A 84 1.35 2.04 -0.06
C ALA A 84 2.17 3.03 0.79
N GLN A 85 2.63 2.58 1.96
CA GLN A 85 3.71 3.25 2.68
C GLN A 85 5.00 3.01 1.88
N LEU A 86 5.56 4.09 1.34
CA LEU A 86 6.82 4.04 0.61
C LEU A 86 7.99 3.77 1.57
N PRO A 87 8.99 2.94 1.21
CA PRO A 87 10.03 2.46 2.14
C PRO A 87 11.21 3.42 2.42
N GLU A 88 11.18 4.69 1.99
CA GLU A 88 12.43 5.45 1.71
C GLU A 88 12.91 6.47 2.75
N GLU A 89 12.41 6.48 4.00
CA GLU A 89 13.10 7.25 5.05
C GLU A 89 14.21 6.43 5.73
N LEU A 90 15.33 6.22 5.03
CA LEU A 90 16.59 5.81 5.66
C LEU A 90 17.51 7.03 5.77
N PRO A 91 17.86 7.52 6.98
CA PRO A 91 18.91 8.51 7.12
C PRO A 91 20.27 7.92 6.74
N SER A 92 21.08 8.71 6.02
CA SER A 92 22.41 8.34 5.53
C SER A 92 23.36 7.95 6.67
N GLY A 93 24.04 6.80 6.54
CA GLY A 93 25.13 6.38 7.43
C GLY A 93 25.13 4.93 7.91
N VAL A 94 24.35 4.02 7.30
CA VAL A 94 24.26 2.63 7.76
C VAL A 94 25.11 1.70 6.88
N GLU A 95 26.05 0.97 7.50
CA GLU A 95 26.75 -0.15 6.87
C GLU A 95 25.78 -1.30 6.57
N TYR A 96 25.83 -1.81 5.35
CA TYR A 96 24.89 -2.81 4.85
C TYR A 96 25.23 -4.22 5.39
N GLN A 97 24.40 -4.73 6.30
CA GLN A 97 24.24 -6.17 6.54
C GLN A 97 22.79 -6.58 6.23
N GLU A 98 22.60 -7.32 5.13
CA GLU A 98 21.30 -7.87 4.73
C GLU A 98 20.74 -8.84 5.78
N GLY A 99 19.43 -8.77 6.04
CA GLY A 99 18.71 -9.73 6.91
C GLY A 99 18.60 -9.35 8.39
N THR A 100 19.18 -8.23 8.83
CA THR A 100 18.98 -7.73 10.21
C THR A 100 17.64 -6.99 10.33
N VAL A 101 16.78 -7.45 11.24
CA VAL A 101 15.52 -6.78 11.56
C VAL A 101 15.80 -5.54 12.41
N GLN A 102 15.87 -4.37 11.77
CA GLN A 102 15.86 -3.09 12.49
C GLN A 102 14.41 -2.73 12.86
N LYS A 103 14.18 -2.44 14.15
CA LYS A 103 12.90 -1.89 14.62
C LYS A 103 12.98 -0.37 14.51
N ILE A 104 12.32 0.19 13.50
CA ILE A 104 12.13 1.63 13.37
C ILE A 104 10.84 2.00 14.11
N ILE A 105 10.92 2.88 15.10
CA ILE A 105 9.76 3.47 15.77
C ILE A 105 9.38 4.70 14.94
N VAL A 106 8.35 4.57 14.10
CA VAL A 106 7.80 5.69 13.33
C VAL A 106 6.57 6.23 14.05
N ASN A 107 6.48 7.55 14.20
CA ASN A 107 5.26 8.20 14.63
C ASN A 107 4.24 8.13 13.48
N LYS A 108 3.16 7.37 13.66
CA LYS A 108 2.06 7.29 12.69
C LYS A 108 1.02 8.35 13.05
N TYR A 109 1.07 9.50 12.38
CA TYR A 109 0.01 10.50 12.45
C TYR A 109 -1.27 9.95 11.79
N GLU A 110 -2.40 10.08 12.46
CA GLU A 110 -3.70 9.68 11.94
C GLU A 110 -4.06 10.56 10.74
N ARG A 111 -4.35 9.95 9.59
CA ARG A 111 -4.76 10.65 8.37
C ARG A 111 -6.27 10.50 8.22
N ASP A 112 -6.97 11.61 8.08
CA ASP A 112 -8.42 11.59 7.87
C ASP A 112 -8.74 11.04 6.47
N LYS A 113 -9.35 9.85 6.44
CA LYS A 113 -9.80 9.19 5.19
C LYS A 113 -10.81 10.06 4.43
N ASN A 114 -11.61 10.89 5.12
CA ASN A 114 -12.56 11.80 4.51
C ASN A 114 -11.87 12.94 3.78
N ALA A 115 -10.78 13.48 4.32
CA ALA A 115 -9.99 14.53 3.68
C ALA A 115 -9.37 14.01 2.37
N ARG A 116 -8.86 12.77 2.37
CA ARG A 116 -8.41 12.11 1.13
C ARG A 116 -9.55 11.97 0.12
N TYR A 117 -10.71 11.46 0.55
CA TYR A 117 -11.86 11.28 -0.35
C TYR A 117 -12.35 12.61 -0.94
N ALA A 118 -12.43 13.67 -0.14
CA ALA A 118 -12.82 15.00 -0.59
C ALA A 118 -11.82 15.58 -1.60
N CYS A 119 -10.51 15.43 -1.34
CA CYS A 119 -9.44 15.81 -2.27
C CYS A 119 -9.58 15.10 -3.62
N LEU A 120 -9.74 13.76 -3.60
CA LEU A 120 -9.89 12.96 -4.82
C LEU A 120 -11.22 13.18 -5.53
N SER A 121 -12.29 13.51 -4.81
CA SER A 121 -13.58 13.87 -5.41
C SER A 121 -13.48 15.19 -6.18
N HIS A 122 -12.61 16.11 -5.74
CA HIS A 122 -12.37 17.38 -6.42
C HIS A 122 -11.40 17.26 -7.60
N TYR A 123 -10.23 16.65 -7.39
CA TYR A 123 -9.14 16.61 -8.36
C TYR A 123 -9.12 15.35 -9.25
N GLY A 124 -9.81 14.29 -8.85
CA GLY A 124 -9.76 12.98 -9.50
C GLY A 124 -8.46 12.22 -9.25
N TYR A 125 -8.25 11.16 -10.06
CA TYR A 125 -7.11 10.25 -9.98
C TYR A 125 -6.00 10.59 -10.99
N ILE A 126 -5.82 11.88 -11.28
CA ILE A 126 -4.80 12.40 -12.20
C ILE A 126 -3.73 13.12 -11.39
N CYS A 127 -2.46 12.83 -11.67
CA CYS A 127 -1.34 13.49 -11.01
C CYS A 127 -1.34 15.00 -11.29
N GLN A 128 -1.34 15.83 -10.26
CA GLN A 128 -1.33 17.30 -10.43
C GLN A 128 0.07 17.86 -10.77
N VAL A 129 1.11 17.02 -10.82
CA VAL A 129 2.48 17.42 -11.18
C VAL A 129 2.79 17.09 -12.64
N CYS A 130 2.58 15.83 -13.05
CA CYS A 130 2.89 15.35 -14.39
C CYS A 130 1.68 15.03 -15.26
N HIS A 131 0.46 15.21 -14.75
CA HIS A 131 -0.81 14.98 -15.46
C HIS A 131 -1.04 13.55 -15.98
N VAL A 132 -0.27 12.58 -15.52
CA VAL A 132 -0.50 11.16 -15.82
C VAL A 132 -1.63 10.60 -14.96
N LYS A 133 -2.57 9.92 -15.61
CA LYS A 133 -3.50 8.97 -14.99
C LYS A 133 -2.92 7.57 -15.14
N LEU A 134 -2.72 6.84 -14.03
CA LEU A 134 -2.05 5.54 -14.11
C LEU A 134 -2.85 4.49 -14.89
N SER A 135 -4.18 4.57 -14.90
CA SER A 135 -5.00 3.65 -15.70
C SER A 135 -4.84 3.81 -17.20
N ASP A 136 -4.42 4.98 -17.68
CA ASP A 136 -4.12 5.15 -19.12
C ASP A 136 -2.91 4.30 -19.56
N VAL A 137 -2.04 3.93 -18.60
CA VAL A 137 -0.82 3.13 -18.85
C VAL A 137 -1.02 1.66 -18.45
N TYR A 138 -1.66 1.42 -17.30
CA TYR A 138 -1.76 0.09 -16.68
C TYR A 138 -3.15 -0.52 -16.77
N GLY A 139 -4.14 0.17 -17.35
CA GLY A 139 -5.53 -0.27 -17.42
C GLY A 139 -6.28 -0.16 -16.10
N ASP A 140 -7.48 -0.74 -16.05
CA ASP A 140 -8.47 -0.58 -14.97
C ASP A 140 -7.94 -0.96 -13.58
N ILE A 141 -6.94 -1.84 -13.50
CA ILE A 141 -6.28 -2.20 -12.24
C ILE A 141 -5.67 -0.99 -11.51
N ALA A 142 -5.38 0.10 -12.23
CA ALA A 142 -4.80 1.31 -11.72
C ALA A 142 -5.76 2.52 -11.71
N GLU A 143 -7.06 2.31 -11.95
CA GLU A 143 -8.06 3.39 -12.09
C GLU A 143 -8.09 4.33 -10.87
N ASN A 144 -7.96 3.76 -9.68
CA ASN A 144 -7.97 4.50 -8.43
C ASN A 144 -6.58 4.63 -7.77
N LEU A 145 -5.51 4.35 -8.53
CA LEU A 145 -4.15 4.33 -8.01
C LEU A 145 -3.53 5.73 -8.08
N ILE A 146 -3.55 6.44 -6.94
CA ILE A 146 -2.88 7.74 -6.78
C ILE A 146 -2.52 8.00 -5.32
N HIS A 147 -1.43 8.74 -5.09
CA HIS A 147 -1.06 9.21 -3.75
C HIS A 147 -1.66 10.59 -3.49
N VAL A 148 -1.90 10.93 -2.22
CA VAL A 148 -2.28 12.28 -1.81
C VAL A 148 -1.17 12.82 -0.92
N HIS A 149 -0.52 13.88 -1.40
CA HIS A 149 0.60 14.55 -0.75
C HIS A 149 0.11 15.76 0.03
N HIS A 150 0.65 15.97 1.23
CA HIS A 150 0.37 17.18 2.02
C HIS A 150 1.37 18.27 1.63
N LEU A 151 0.89 19.43 1.18
CA LEU A 151 1.74 20.56 0.81
C LEU A 151 2.49 21.15 2.02
N LYS A 152 1.88 21.04 3.21
CA LYS A 152 2.52 21.34 4.49
C LYS A 152 2.92 20.03 5.17
N PRO A 153 4.20 19.82 5.55
CA PRO A 153 4.63 18.61 6.22
C PRO A 153 3.86 18.38 7.52
N ILE A 154 3.38 17.16 7.75
CA ILE A 154 2.62 16.82 8.97
C ILE A 154 3.44 17.06 10.24
N SER A 155 4.77 16.97 10.16
CA SER A 155 5.68 17.30 11.28
C SER A 155 5.62 18.76 11.72
N GLU A 156 5.18 19.67 10.85
CA GLU A 156 4.99 21.10 11.13
C GLU A 156 3.53 21.42 11.54
N ILE A 157 2.64 20.45 11.37
CA ILE A 157 1.22 20.54 11.65
C ILE A 157 0.99 20.04 13.09
N GLY A 158 0.80 20.96 14.03
CA GLY A 158 0.54 20.64 15.44
C GLY A 158 -0.79 19.92 15.68
N GLU A 159 -1.05 19.50 16.94
CA GLU A 159 -2.17 18.64 17.37
C GLU A 159 -3.60 19.17 17.09
N ASN A 160 -3.78 20.36 16.52
CA ASN A 160 -5.10 21.01 16.31
C ASN A 160 -5.32 21.57 14.90
N TYR A 161 -4.60 21.07 13.89
CA TYR A 161 -4.80 21.55 12.53
C TYR A 161 -5.97 20.86 11.83
N THR A 162 -6.87 21.66 11.27
CA THR A 162 -7.90 21.16 10.37
C THR A 162 -7.36 21.20 8.95
N VAL A 163 -7.15 20.02 8.36
CA VAL A 163 -6.70 19.89 6.97
C VAL A 163 -7.79 20.36 6.02
N ASP A 164 -7.46 21.26 5.11
CA ASP A 164 -8.30 21.59 3.96
C ASP A 164 -7.99 20.62 2.80
N PRO A 165 -8.94 19.75 2.41
CA PRO A 165 -8.73 18.77 1.35
C PRO A 165 -8.38 19.34 -0.03
N ILE A 166 -8.64 20.62 -0.27
CA ILE A 166 -8.38 21.28 -1.55
C ILE A 166 -7.08 22.08 -1.47
N SER A 167 -6.88 22.86 -0.41
CA SER A 167 -5.71 23.76 -0.34
C SER A 167 -4.46 23.15 0.30
N ASP A 168 -4.59 22.08 1.10
CA ASP A 168 -3.45 21.45 1.77
C ASP A 168 -3.05 20.10 1.17
N LEU A 169 -3.91 19.49 0.37
CA LEU A 169 -3.72 18.17 -0.20
C LEU A 169 -3.64 18.22 -1.72
N LEU A 170 -2.77 17.40 -2.30
CA LEU A 170 -2.58 17.33 -3.73
C LEU A 170 -2.42 15.88 -4.21
N PRO A 171 -3.21 15.41 -5.19
CA PRO A 171 -3.00 14.09 -5.78
C PRO A 171 -1.74 14.06 -6.65
N VAL A 172 -0.86 13.09 -6.39
CA VAL A 172 0.40 12.89 -7.11
C VAL A 172 0.61 11.41 -7.42
N CYS A 173 1.23 11.08 -8.55
CA CYS A 173 1.59 9.69 -8.86
C CYS A 173 2.76 9.23 -7.96
N PRO A 174 3.00 7.91 -7.82
CA PRO A 174 4.11 7.39 -7.01
C PRO A 174 5.48 7.99 -7.37
N ASN A 175 5.78 8.14 -8.66
CA ASN A 175 7.05 8.67 -9.12
C ASN A 175 7.25 10.15 -8.73
N CYS A 176 6.26 11.01 -8.99
CA CYS A 176 6.32 12.41 -8.58
C CYS A 176 6.38 12.55 -7.05
N HIS A 177 5.67 11.67 -6.32
CA HIS A 177 5.71 11.68 -4.86
C HIS A 177 7.11 11.38 -4.34
N THR A 178 7.80 10.37 -4.90
CA THR A 178 9.20 10.08 -4.56
C THR A 178 10.10 11.27 -4.88
N VAL A 179 9.98 11.87 -6.07
CA VAL A 179 10.82 13.03 -6.46
C VAL A 179 10.63 14.22 -5.51
N ILE A 180 9.39 14.52 -5.10
CA ILE A 180 9.09 15.56 -4.10
C ILE A 180 9.90 15.36 -2.82
N HIS A 181 10.04 14.11 -2.36
CA HIS A 181 10.71 13.76 -1.11
C HIS A 181 12.21 13.46 -1.23
N LEU A 182 12.84 13.66 -2.40
CA LEU A 182 14.29 13.48 -2.56
C LEU A 182 15.15 14.47 -1.76
N ARG A 183 14.55 15.54 -1.22
CA ARG A 183 15.21 16.49 -0.32
C ARG A 183 14.36 16.81 0.91
N ASN A 184 15.00 17.39 1.93
CA ASN A 184 14.33 17.94 3.10
C ASN A 184 14.82 19.40 3.31
N PRO A 185 13.94 20.42 3.32
CA PRO A 185 12.48 20.35 3.14
C PRO A 185 12.10 19.87 1.73
N PRO A 186 10.96 19.16 1.54
CA PRO A 186 10.55 18.62 0.24
C PRO A 186 10.55 19.64 -0.90
N TYR A 187 10.65 19.17 -2.15
CA TYR A 187 10.38 20.03 -3.31
C TYR A 187 8.92 20.43 -3.36
N LEU A 188 8.64 21.66 -3.76
CA LEU A 188 7.30 22.06 -4.10
C LEU A 188 6.85 21.30 -5.36
N PRO A 189 5.57 20.90 -5.47
CA PRO A 189 5.03 20.28 -6.66
C PRO A 189 5.33 21.06 -7.95
N GLN A 190 5.32 22.41 -7.88
CA GLN A 190 5.70 23.25 -9.03
C GLN A 190 7.17 23.11 -9.41
N GLU A 191 8.09 23.00 -8.43
CA GLU A 191 9.52 22.77 -8.71
C GLU A 191 9.70 21.45 -9.47
N VAL A 192 9.04 20.38 -9.01
CA VAL A 192 9.10 19.07 -9.67
C VAL A 192 8.48 19.12 -11.07
N SER A 193 7.37 19.86 -11.23
CA SER A 193 6.75 20.07 -12.54
C SER A 193 7.71 20.75 -13.53
N HIS A 194 8.49 21.75 -13.08
CA HIS A 194 9.53 22.38 -13.91
C HIS A 194 10.71 21.45 -14.23
N MET A 195 11.00 20.44 -13.40
CA MET A 195 12.02 19.43 -13.69
C MET A 195 11.58 18.44 -14.77
N LEU A 196 10.29 18.35 -15.06
CA LEU A 196 9.80 17.55 -16.17
C LEU A 196 10.20 18.24 -17.47
N HIS A 197 11.33 17.82 -18.03
CA HIS A 197 11.64 18.14 -19.40
C HIS A 197 10.52 17.58 -20.27
N LYS A 198 9.83 18.45 -21.04
CA LYS A 198 9.00 18.00 -22.15
C LYS A 198 9.88 17.11 -23.03
N ALA A 199 9.73 15.80 -22.92
CA ALA A 199 10.10 14.84 -23.96
C ALA A 199 9.15 15.00 -25.16
N SER A 200 8.89 16.24 -25.56
CA SER A 200 8.09 16.64 -26.70
C SER A 200 9.03 17.16 -27.79
N THR A 201 10.04 16.35 -28.13
CA THR A 201 10.61 16.35 -29.48
C THR A 201 11.25 15.00 -29.74
N SER A 202 10.73 14.33 -30.77
CA SER A 202 11.16 13.04 -31.36
C SER A 202 10.39 11.81 -30.89
N GLN A 203 9.25 11.61 -31.56
CA GLN A 203 8.60 10.33 -31.77
C GLN A 203 9.48 9.38 -32.60
N THR A 204 9.15 8.09 -32.52
CA THR A 204 9.62 6.93 -33.31
C THR A 204 10.93 6.28 -32.88
N ASP A 205 10.85 5.25 -32.02
CA ASP A 205 11.04 3.86 -32.46
C ASP A 205 10.98 2.87 -31.28
N LYS A 206 10.17 1.80 -31.47
CA LYS A 206 10.30 0.43 -30.92
C LYS A 206 10.20 0.32 -29.38
N ILE A 207 9.34 -0.54 -28.84
CA ILE A 207 9.44 -2.00 -28.93
C ILE A 207 8.03 -2.58 -28.88
N ALA A 208 7.72 -3.44 -29.85
CA ALA A 208 6.61 -4.37 -29.78
C ALA A 208 6.87 -5.41 -28.68
N ILE A 209 5.86 -5.69 -27.87
CA ILE A 209 5.78 -6.88 -27.02
C ILE A 209 4.79 -7.82 -27.69
#